data_AF-A0A2U2DK26-F1
#
_entry.id   AF-A0A2U2DK26-F1
#
_cell.length_a   1.000
_cell.length_b   1.000
_cell.length_c   1.000
_cell.angle_alpha   90.00
_cell.angle_beta   90.00
_cell.angle_gamma   90.00
#
_symmetry.space_group_name_H-M   'P 1'
#
loop_
_entity.id
_entity.type
_entity.pdbx_description
1 polymer ?
#
loop_
_entity_poly.entity_id
_entity_poly.type
_entity_poly.pdbx_seq_one_letter_code
_entity_poly.pdbx_strand_id
1 'polypeptide(L)'
;MEPIAIAAATLAAKWAAESIVKEAAKSAFTSLKPVYDWIVVNLRGRPASEAVLDNLAMQPNETTTIEAVALIVNEAIQKDPALKSNLDALLERAKQDDATHSFVVQVFEGARVGKIVTIGTVNGNVTI
;
A
#
# COMPACT_ATOMS: atom_id res chain seq x y z
N MET A 1 6.27 8.97 5.81
CA MET A 1 5.60 7.69 5.53
C MET A 1 6.63 6.67 5.06
N GLU A 2 6.60 5.44 5.60
CA GLU A 2 7.51 4.36 5.22
C GLU A 2 7.09 3.74 3.86
N PRO A 3 8.04 3.34 3.00
CA PRO A 3 7.73 2.75 1.68
C PRO A 3 6.84 1.51 1.75
N ILE A 4 7.01 0.70 2.81
CA ILE A 4 6.20 -0.50 3.07
C ILE A 4 4.71 -0.17 3.21
N ALA A 5 4.36 0.98 3.80
CA ALA A 5 2.98 1.37 4.01
C ALA A 5 2.31 1.83 2.70
N ILE A 6 3.05 2.57 1.86
CA ILE A 6 2.59 2.97 0.52
C ILE A 6 2.39 1.73 -0.36
N ALA A 7 3.32 0.78 -0.29
CA ALA A 7 3.22 -0.45 -1.04
C ALA A 7 2.00 -1.27 -0.59
N ALA A 8 1.85 -1.49 0.71
CA ALA A 8 0.70 -2.22 1.25
C ALA A 8 -0.65 -1.58 0.85
N ALA A 9 -0.77 -0.25 0.96
CA ALA A 9 -1.97 0.47 0.56
C ALA A 9 -2.28 0.31 -0.94
N THR A 10 -1.28 0.49 -1.79
CA THR A 10 -1.42 0.34 -3.25
C THR A 10 -1.81 -1.09 -3.65
N LEU A 11 -1.21 -2.09 -3.02
CA LEU A 11 -1.56 -3.50 -3.28
C LEU A 11 -2.98 -3.83 -2.80
N ALA A 12 -3.39 -3.30 -1.65
CA ALA A 12 -4.74 -3.49 -1.14
C ALA A 12 -5.79 -2.81 -2.03
N ALA A 13 -5.50 -1.60 -2.52
CA ALA A 13 -6.29 -0.92 -3.55
C ALA A 13 -6.41 -1.76 -4.82
N LYS A 14 -5.29 -2.29 -5.33
CA LYS A 14 -5.29 -3.17 -6.51
C LYS A 14 -6.17 -4.39 -6.30
N TRP A 15 -6.04 -5.07 -5.16
CA TRP A 15 -6.89 -6.22 -4.82
C TRP A 15 -8.38 -5.84 -4.74
N ALA A 16 -8.71 -4.71 -4.10
CA ALA A 16 -10.08 -4.23 -3.99
C ALA A 16 -10.68 -3.91 -5.37
N ALA A 17 -9.93 -3.24 -6.26
CA ALA A 17 -10.34 -2.96 -7.63
C ALA A 17 -10.62 -4.23 -8.44
N GLU A 18 -9.71 -5.22 -8.39
CA GLU A 18 -9.86 -6.49 -9.12
C GLU A 18 -11.03 -7.33 -8.55
N SER A 19 -11.27 -7.26 -7.24
CA SER A 19 -12.37 -7.99 -6.58
C SER A 19 -13.76 -7.51 -7.01
N ILE A 20 -13.89 -6.27 -7.51
CA ILE A 20 -15.14 -5.70 -8.02
C ILE A 20 -15.43 -6.21 -9.44
N VAL A 21 -14.40 -6.54 -10.24
CA VAL A 21 -14.54 -6.87 -11.67
C VAL A 21 -14.64 -8.39 -11.88
N LYS A 22 -15.78 -8.99 -11.53
CA LYS A 22 -16.22 -10.39 -11.82
C LYS A 22 -15.25 -11.55 -11.46
N GLU A 23 -15.82 -12.71 -11.15
CA GLU A 23 -15.11 -13.88 -10.60
C GLU A 23 -13.96 -14.45 -11.46
N ALA A 24 -13.90 -14.15 -12.76
CA ALA A 24 -12.83 -14.60 -13.65
C ALA A 24 -11.50 -13.84 -13.46
N ALA A 25 -11.50 -12.62 -12.90
CA ALA A 25 -10.28 -11.82 -12.69
C ALA A 25 -9.59 -12.09 -11.33
N LYS A 26 -10.30 -12.70 -10.37
CA LYS A 26 -9.77 -12.99 -9.01
C LYS A 26 -8.50 -13.84 -9.00
N SER A 27 -8.24 -14.61 -10.06
CA SER A 27 -7.11 -15.53 -10.15
C SER A 27 -5.73 -14.87 -10.16
N ALA A 28 -5.57 -13.70 -10.79
CA ALA A 28 -4.22 -13.15 -11.06
C ALA A 28 -3.57 -12.45 -9.85
N PHE A 29 -4.35 -12.04 -8.85
CA PHE A 29 -3.87 -11.25 -7.72
C PHE A 29 -4.21 -11.87 -6.37
N THR A 30 -4.55 -13.16 -6.31
CA THR A 30 -4.94 -13.84 -5.05
C THR A 30 -3.87 -13.73 -3.95
N SER A 31 -2.59 -13.66 -4.34
CA SER A 31 -1.46 -13.41 -3.44
C SER A 31 -1.49 -12.06 -2.72
N LEU A 32 -2.28 -11.08 -3.20
CA LEU A 32 -2.49 -9.77 -2.55
C LEU A 32 -3.61 -9.79 -1.51
N LYS A 33 -4.51 -10.78 -1.55
CA LYS A 33 -5.62 -10.90 -0.60
C LYS A 33 -5.12 -10.89 0.86
N PRO A 34 -4.05 -11.62 1.25
CA PRO A 34 -3.53 -11.57 2.61
C PRO A 34 -3.09 -10.17 3.06
N VAL A 35 -2.55 -9.34 2.14
CA VAL A 35 -2.18 -7.94 2.45
C VAL A 35 -3.43 -7.12 2.73
N TYR A 36 -4.45 -7.23 1.87
CA TYR A 36 -5.74 -6.56 2.07
C TYR A 36 -6.41 -6.99 3.38
N ASP A 37 -6.52 -8.30 3.63
CA ASP A 37 -7.12 -8.86 4.84
C ASP A 37 -6.37 -8.36 6.08
N TRP A 38 -5.03 -8.33 6.04
CA TRP A 38 -4.21 -7.84 7.13
C TRP A 38 -4.53 -6.37 7.46
N ILE A 39 -4.63 -5.51 6.43
CA ILE A 39 -4.99 -4.10 6.62
C ILE A 39 -6.38 -3.98 7.25
N VAL A 40 -7.37 -4.70 6.71
CA VAL A 40 -8.74 -4.64 7.22
C VAL A 40 -8.83 -5.13 8.66
N VAL A 41 -8.20 -6.26 8.99
CA VAL A 41 -8.26 -6.86 10.34
C VAL A 41 -7.54 -6.00 11.37
N ASN A 42 -6.36 -5.46 11.05
CA ASN A 42 -5.56 -4.72 12.03
C ASN A 42 -5.99 -3.26 12.17
N LEU A 43 -6.76 -2.73 11.21
CA LEU A 43 -7.21 -1.34 11.22
C LEU A 43 -8.70 -1.16 11.48
N ARG A 44 -9.55 -2.20 11.31
CA ARG A 44 -10.95 -2.16 11.76
C ARG A 44 -11.06 -1.98 13.27
N GLY A 45 -12.15 -1.33 13.72
CA GLY A 45 -12.36 -1.00 15.13
C GLY A 45 -11.67 0.28 15.59
N ARG A 46 -10.92 0.96 14.70
CA ARG A 46 -10.48 2.34 14.91
C ARG A 46 -11.43 3.26 14.15
N PRO A 47 -12.18 4.16 14.82
CA PRO A 47 -13.20 4.99 14.16
C PRO A 47 -12.67 5.79 12.97
N ALA A 48 -11.43 6.30 13.07
CA ALA A 48 -10.78 7.05 11.99
C ALA A 48 -10.34 6.18 10.81
N SER A 49 -10.17 4.88 11.01
CA SER A 49 -9.73 3.94 9.96
C SER A 49 -10.91 3.31 9.22
N GLU A 50 -12.08 3.17 9.85
CA GLU A 50 -13.26 2.55 9.22
C GLU A 50 -13.71 3.29 7.97
N ALA A 51 -13.89 4.61 8.05
CA ALA A 51 -14.28 5.42 6.89
C ALA A 51 -13.26 5.32 5.73
N VAL A 52 -11.97 5.21 6.06
CA VAL A 52 -10.90 5.08 5.05
C VAL A 52 -10.94 3.69 4.39
N LEU A 53 -11.22 2.64 5.16
CA LEU A 53 -11.35 1.27 4.63
C LEU A 53 -12.61 1.10 3.79
N ASP A 54 -13.71 1.74 4.17
CA ASP A 54 -14.95 1.76 3.39
C ASP A 54 -14.74 2.51 2.06
N ASN A 55 -14.07 3.66 2.10
CA ASN A 55 -13.67 4.38 0.90
C ASN A 55 -12.74 3.56 0.00
N LEU A 56 -11.79 2.80 0.56
CA LEU A 56 -10.94 1.88 -0.21
C LEU A 56 -11.74 0.83 -0.95
N ALA A 57 -12.82 0.31 -0.36
CA ALA A 57 -13.69 -0.66 -1.02
C ALA A 57 -14.55 -0.02 -2.12
N MET A 58 -14.97 1.23 -1.95
CA MET A 58 -15.84 1.93 -2.91
C MET A 58 -15.06 2.59 -4.06
N GLN A 59 -13.88 3.13 -3.76
CA GLN A 59 -13.06 3.93 -4.66
C GLN A 59 -11.59 3.47 -4.61
N PRO A 60 -11.29 2.20 -4.96
CA PRO A 60 -9.97 1.61 -4.79
C PRO A 60 -8.86 2.26 -5.63
N ASN A 61 -9.21 3.00 -6.68
CA ASN A 61 -8.26 3.66 -7.57
C ASN A 61 -8.05 5.15 -7.24
N GLU A 62 -8.71 5.67 -6.20
CA GLU A 62 -8.60 7.07 -5.82
C GLU A 62 -7.31 7.31 -5.03
N THR A 63 -6.44 8.19 -5.53
CA THR A 63 -5.11 8.45 -4.95
C THR A 63 -5.19 8.90 -3.49
N THR A 64 -6.11 9.79 -3.17
CA THR A 64 -6.37 10.30 -1.81
C THR A 64 -6.77 9.18 -0.85
N THR A 65 -7.56 8.21 -1.32
CA THR A 65 -7.91 7.02 -0.54
C THR A 65 -6.70 6.12 -0.30
N ILE A 66 -5.86 5.88 -1.32
CA ILE A 66 -4.61 5.10 -1.19
C ILE A 66 -3.65 5.77 -0.20
N GLU A 67 -3.48 7.08 -0.27
CA GLU A 67 -2.63 7.85 0.65
C GLU A 67 -3.14 7.80 2.10
N ALA A 68 -4.46 7.92 2.29
CA ALA A 68 -5.09 7.81 3.60
C ALA A 68 -4.86 6.42 4.21
N VAL A 69 -5.00 5.34 3.42
CA VAL A 69 -4.69 3.97 3.85
C VAL A 69 -3.21 3.83 4.20
N ALA A 70 -2.31 4.38 3.37
CA ALA A 70 -0.88 4.33 3.63
C ALA A 70 -0.51 5.05 4.94
N LEU A 71 -1.17 6.18 5.26
CA LEU A 71 -0.96 6.92 6.49
C LEU A 71 -1.35 6.09 7.73
N ILE A 72 -2.55 5.49 7.73
CA ILE A 72 -3.03 4.68 8.86
C ILE A 72 -2.19 3.40 9.04
N VAL A 73 -1.76 2.77 7.94
CA VAL A 73 -0.82 1.63 7.99
C VAL A 73 0.51 2.06 8.58
N ASN A 74 1.06 3.19 8.14
CA ASN A 74 2.31 3.74 8.66
C ASN A 74 2.22 4.01 10.17
N GLU A 75 1.12 4.59 10.65
CA GLU A 75 0.92 4.78 12.09
C GLU A 75 0.83 3.47 12.85
N ALA A 76 0.15 2.45 12.30
CA ALA A 76 0.01 1.15 12.94
C ALA A 76 1.36 0.44 13.09
N ILE A 77 2.17 0.40 12.04
CA ILE A 77 3.49 -0.26 12.07
C ILE A 77 4.53 0.50 12.91
N GLN A 78 4.38 1.81 13.09
CA GLN A 78 5.23 2.61 13.97
C GLN A 78 4.89 2.36 15.45
N LYS A 79 3.62 2.10 15.76
CA LYS A 79 3.14 1.78 17.12
C LYS A 79 3.41 0.32 17.50
N ASP A 80 3.45 -0.58 16.52
CA ASP A 80 3.67 -2.01 16.74
C ASP A 80 4.69 -2.58 15.72
N PRO A 81 5.95 -2.78 16.12
CA PRO A 81 6.96 -3.38 15.26
C PRO A 81 6.66 -4.81 14.81
N ALA A 82 5.85 -5.57 15.55
CA ALA A 82 5.45 -6.91 15.13
C ALA A 82 4.49 -6.85 13.93
N LEU A 83 3.61 -5.85 13.89
CA LEU A 83 2.78 -5.56 12.72
C LEU A 83 3.63 -5.26 11.49
N LYS A 84 4.71 -4.49 11.65
CA LYS A 84 5.66 -4.23 10.56
C LYS A 84 6.26 -5.52 10.00
N SER A 85 6.78 -6.37 10.88
CA SER A 85 7.42 -7.63 10.47
C SER A 85 6.45 -8.57 9.75
N ASN A 86 5.19 -8.62 10.20
CA ASN A 86 4.16 -9.42 9.55
C ASN A 86 3.84 -8.87 8.15
N LEU A 87 3.71 -7.55 8.02
CA LEU A 87 3.45 -6.90 6.75
C LEU A 87 4.60 -7.11 5.75
N ASP A 88 5.86 -7.00 6.22
CA ASP A 88 7.04 -7.28 5.38
C ASP A 88 7.02 -8.73 4.87
N ALA A 89 6.71 -9.70 5.73
CA ALA A 89 6.62 -11.10 5.33
C ALA A 89 5.51 -11.35 4.28
N LEU A 90 4.36 -10.68 4.41
CA LEU A 90 3.28 -10.77 3.42
C LEU A 90 3.69 -10.18 2.07
N LEU A 91 4.40 -9.05 2.07
CA LEU A 91 4.90 -8.41 0.85
C LEU A 91 5.97 -9.25 0.16
N GLU A 92 6.91 -9.83 0.92
CA GLU A 92 7.92 -10.74 0.37
C GLU A 92 7.27 -11.98 -0.25
N ARG A 93 6.22 -12.52 0.37
CA ARG A 93 5.46 -13.62 -0.22
C ARG A 93 4.74 -13.21 -1.51
N ALA A 94 4.16 -12.01 -1.57
CA ALA A 94 3.53 -11.50 -2.78
C ALA A 94 4.54 -11.25 -3.92
N LYS A 95 5.80 -10.93 -3.59
CA LYS A 95 6.89 -10.83 -4.59
C LYS A 95 7.28 -12.18 -5.19
N GLN A 96 7.09 -13.28 -4.46
CA GLN A 96 7.45 -14.62 -4.96
C GLN A 96 6.40 -15.21 -5.90
N ASP A 97 5.24 -14.57 -6.03
CA ASP A 97 4.18 -14.99 -6.94
C ASP A 97 4.37 -14.36 -8.33
N ASP A 98 4.51 -15.18 -9.36
CA ASP A 98 4.81 -14.74 -10.73
C ASP A 98 3.78 -13.75 -11.29
N ALA A 99 2.51 -13.90 -10.91
CA ALA A 99 1.43 -13.04 -11.41
C ALA A 99 1.47 -11.64 -10.79
N THR A 100 2.01 -11.52 -9.57
CA THR A 100 2.06 -10.24 -8.84
C THR A 100 3.46 -9.67 -8.69
N HIS A 101 4.50 -10.42 -9.02
CA HIS A 101 5.91 -10.03 -8.85
C HIS A 101 6.21 -8.65 -9.44
N SER A 102 5.96 -8.46 -10.74
CA SER A 102 6.30 -7.23 -11.46
C SER A 102 5.57 -6.01 -10.87
N PHE A 103 4.30 -6.19 -10.50
CA PHE A 103 3.50 -5.15 -9.88
C PHE A 103 4.03 -4.79 -8.49
N VAL A 104 4.30 -5.79 -7.64
CA VAL A 104 4.82 -5.56 -6.28
C VAL A 104 6.20 -4.91 -6.33
N VAL A 105 7.10 -5.34 -7.21
CA VAL A 105 8.41 -4.72 -7.41
C VAL A 105 8.26 -3.27 -7.87
N GLN A 106 7.44 -3.00 -8.90
CA GLN A 106 7.22 -1.64 -9.39
C GLN A 106 6.67 -0.71 -8.31
N VAL A 107 5.71 -1.18 -7.51
CA VAL A 107 5.12 -0.40 -6.42
C VAL A 107 6.13 -0.18 -5.30
N PHE A 108 6.90 -1.19 -4.90
CA PHE A 108 7.84 -1.09 -3.80
C PHE A 108 9.08 -0.27 -4.15
N GLU A 109 9.63 -0.45 -5.36
CA GLU A 109 10.71 0.37 -5.89
C GLU A 109 10.23 1.78 -6.23
N GLY A 110 9.06 1.93 -6.84
CA GLY A 110 8.43 3.23 -7.11
C GLY A 110 8.17 4.04 -5.84
N ALA A 111 7.69 3.40 -4.76
CA ALA A 111 7.51 4.03 -3.45
C ALA A 111 8.85 4.45 -2.80
N ARG A 112 9.95 3.72 -3.08
CA ARG A 112 11.29 4.11 -2.65
C ARG A 112 11.85 5.27 -3.49
N VAL A 113 11.64 5.24 -4.80
CA VAL A 113 12.16 6.24 -5.76
C VAL A 113 11.40 7.57 -5.69
N GLY A 114 10.08 7.56 -5.48
CA GLY A 114 9.30 8.77 -5.24
C GLY A 114 9.79 9.57 -4.02
N LYS A 115 10.46 8.89 -3.07
CA LYS A 115 11.13 9.51 -1.93
C LYS A 115 12.48 10.16 -2.28
N ILE A 116 13.14 9.72 -3.35
CA ILE A 116 14.43 10.28 -3.83
C ILE A 116 14.21 11.61 -4.57
N VAL A 117 13.03 11.84 -5.17
CA VAL A 117 12.73 13.12 -5.86
C VAL A 117 12.39 14.26 -4.88
N THR A 118 12.21 13.98 -3.58
CA THR A 118 12.16 15.01 -2.52
C THR A 118 13.54 15.24 -1.89
N ILE A 119 14.61 15.23 -2.69
CA ILE A 119 15.93 15.72 -2.26
C ILE A 119 16.42 16.74 -3.29
N GLY A 120 16.32 18.02 -2.92
CA GLY A 120 17.15 19.08 -3.50
C GLY A 120 16.46 20.03 -4.47
N THR A 121 15.52 20.86 -4.00
CA THR A 121 15.55 22.25 -4.47
C THR A 121 16.65 22.97 -3.69
N VAL A 122 17.91 22.75 -4.11
CA VAL A 122 19.00 23.65 -3.74
C VAL A 122 18.77 24.90 -4.58
N ASN A 123 18.13 25.92 -4.00
CA ASN A 123 18.20 27.27 -4.53
C ASN A 123 19.64 27.76 -4.32
N GLY A 124 20.53 27.36 -5.23
CA GLY A 124 21.80 28.02 -5.42
C GLY A 124 21.51 29.39 -6.02
N ASN A 125 21.52 30.43 -5.18
CA ASN A 125 21.75 31.79 -5.65
C ASN A 125 23.11 31.81 -6.35
N VAL A 126 23.10 31.77 -7.68
CA VAL A 126 24.25 32.21 -8.48
C VAL A 126 23.93 33.62 -8.92
N THR A 127 24.35 34.57 -8.11
CA THR A 127 24.49 35.96 -8.52
C THR A 127 25.67 36.02 -9.48
N ILE A 128 25.43 36.45 -10.73
CA ILE A 128 26.47 36.92 -11.64
C ILE A 128 26.28 38.41 -11.81
#